data_AF-A0A418VED3-F1
#
_entry.id   AF-A0A418VED3-F1
#
_cell.length_a   1.000
_cell.length_b   1.000
_cell.length_c   1.000
_cell.angle_alpha   90.00
_cell.angle_beta   90.00
_cell.angle_gamma   90.00
#
_symmetry.space_group_name_H-M   'P 1'
#
loop_
_entity.id
_entity.type
_entity.pdbx_description
1 polymer ?
#
loop_
_entity_poly.entity_id
_entity_poly.type
_entity_poly.pdbx_seq_one_letter_code
_entity_poly.pdbx_strand_id
1 'polypeptide(L)'
;MTGPAALSTSDMLKSMYGLTPVTLGLDEGEYAWRVELWERQAATQAADPKDLPALIRVLALRAWQAQLVSLADKFRAEGDITVERDIMGRLALVGSWLGEAQGELPTVSARRRRANPSPEIEGWGLK
;
A
#
# COMPACT_ATOMS: atom_id res chain seq x y z
N MET A 1 34.08 -5.34 13.39
CA MET A 1 33.61 -5.22 12.00
C MET A 1 32.16 -4.77 12.06
N THR A 2 31.92 -3.46 11.95
CA THR A 2 30.56 -2.90 11.89
C THR A 2 30.03 -3.17 10.48
N GLY A 3 29.05 -4.06 10.37
CA GLY A 3 28.32 -4.26 9.10
C GLY A 3 27.68 -2.95 8.65
N PRO A 4 27.35 -2.79 7.35
CA PRO A 4 26.65 -1.61 6.87
C PRO A 4 25.41 -1.39 7.73
N ALA A 5 25.26 -0.18 8.29
CA ALA A 5 24.08 0.18 9.06
C ALA A 5 22.84 -0.08 8.19
N ALA A 6 21.91 -0.92 8.67
CA ALA A 6 20.68 -1.18 7.95
C ALA A 6 19.95 0.16 7.76
N LEU A 7 19.62 0.50 6.52
CA LEU A 7 18.81 1.68 6.20
C LEU A 7 17.51 1.61 7.01
N SER A 8 17.10 2.74 7.59
CA SER A 8 15.78 2.82 8.22
C SER A 8 14.69 2.60 7.16
N THR A 9 13.52 2.14 7.58
CA THR A 9 12.37 1.96 6.67
C THR A 9 12.01 3.27 5.97
N SER A 10 12.03 4.39 6.69
CA SER A 10 11.78 5.72 6.13
C SER A 10 12.82 6.08 5.05
N ASP A 11 14.11 5.84 5.32
CA ASP A 11 15.17 6.11 4.34
C ASP A 11 15.05 5.21 3.11
N MET A 12 14.69 3.94 3.30
CA MET A 12 14.41 3.01 2.21
C MET A 12 13.25 3.51 1.34
N LEU A 13 12.11 3.88 1.95
CA LEU A 13 10.93 4.36 1.22
C LEU A 13 11.19 5.67 0.47
N LYS A 14 11.95 6.58 1.08
CA LYS A 14 12.40 7.82 0.45
C LYS A 14 13.35 7.54 -0.72
N SER A 15 14.34 6.67 -0.53
CA SER A 15 15.34 6.37 -1.56
C SER A 15 14.75 5.63 -2.75
N MET A 16 13.79 4.72 -2.54
CA MET A 16 13.22 3.91 -3.62
C MET A 16 12.11 4.63 -4.37
N TYR A 17 11.28 5.40 -3.66
CA TYR A 17 10.02 5.92 -4.22
C TYR A 17 9.86 7.43 -4.07
N GLY A 18 10.81 8.12 -3.43
CA GLY A 18 10.65 9.53 -3.07
C GLY A 18 9.57 9.78 -2.02
N LEU A 19 9.15 8.73 -1.29
CA LEU A 19 8.09 8.84 -0.29
C LEU A 19 8.56 9.64 0.92
N THR A 20 7.89 10.74 1.19
CA THR A 20 8.17 11.69 2.28
C THR A 20 6.87 12.09 2.98
N PRO A 21 6.92 12.74 4.16
CA PRO A 21 5.73 13.27 4.82
C PRO A 21 4.88 14.13 3.88
N VAL A 22 5.52 15.03 3.13
CA VAL A 22 4.86 15.93 2.16
C VAL A 22 4.10 15.15 1.08
N THR A 23 4.69 14.08 0.52
CA THR A 23 4.02 13.29 -0.52
C THR A 23 2.75 12.58 -0.03
N LEU A 24 2.65 12.33 1.27
CA LEU A 24 1.48 11.73 1.91
C LEU A 24 0.54 12.77 2.52
N GLY A 25 0.90 14.05 2.50
CA GLY A 25 0.13 15.11 3.17
C GLY A 25 0.13 14.98 4.69
N LEU A 26 1.22 14.46 5.26
CA LEU A 26 1.41 14.26 6.70
C LEU A 26 2.51 15.17 7.25
N ASP A 27 2.48 15.44 8.54
CA ASP A 27 3.64 15.99 9.24
C ASP A 27 4.71 14.92 9.54
N GLU A 28 5.89 15.34 10.03
CA GLU A 28 7.02 14.43 10.34
C GLU A 28 6.67 13.41 11.43
N GLY A 29 5.91 13.81 12.46
CA GLY A 29 5.54 12.93 13.57
C GLY A 29 4.49 11.90 13.15
N GLU A 30 3.48 12.34 12.39
CA GLU A 30 2.46 11.49 11.79
C GLU A 30 3.07 10.51 10.79
N TYR A 31 4.05 10.96 9.99
CA TYR A 31 4.77 10.11 9.06
C TYR A 31 5.57 9.02 9.80
N ALA A 32 6.34 9.40 10.82
CA ALA A 32 7.08 8.43 11.63
C ALA A 32 6.14 7.39 12.27
N TRP A 33 5.04 7.85 12.87
CA TRP A 33 4.03 6.96 13.45
C TRP A 33 3.38 6.06 12.40
N ARG A 34 3.10 6.57 11.21
CA ARG A 34 2.54 5.79 10.10
C ARG A 34 3.51 4.71 9.63
N VAL A 35 4.80 5.02 9.53
CA VAL A 35 5.84 4.05 9.18
C VAL A 35 5.91 2.93 10.22
N GLU A 36 5.91 3.27 11.52
CA GLU A 36 5.87 2.26 12.59
C GLU A 36 4.63 1.35 12.47
N LEU A 37 3.47 1.91 12.15
CA LEU A 37 2.26 1.13 11.95
C LEU A 37 2.39 0.15 10.77
N TRP A 38 3.00 0.58 9.67
CA TRP A 38 3.25 -0.32 8.54
C TRP A 38 4.22 -1.43 8.89
N GLU A 39 5.29 -1.14 9.64
CA GLU A 39 6.23 -2.14 10.11
C GLU A 39 5.54 -3.18 11.00
N ARG A 40 4.73 -2.73 11.98
CA ARG A 40 3.94 -3.61 12.85
C ARG A 40 2.94 -4.43 12.04
N GLN A 41 2.24 -3.82 11.10
CA GLN A 41 1.27 -4.51 10.25
C GLN A 41 1.97 -5.54 9.34
N ALA A 42 3.10 -5.20 8.74
CA ALA A 42 3.89 -6.12 7.94
C ALA A 42 4.39 -7.30 8.80
N ALA A 43 4.86 -7.05 10.02
CA ALA A 43 5.28 -8.08 10.98
C ALA A 43 4.16 -9.07 11.30
N THR A 44 2.90 -8.62 11.34
CA THR A 44 1.75 -9.51 11.56
C THR A 44 1.30 -10.29 10.33
N GLN A 45 1.58 -9.78 9.12
CA GLN A 45 1.18 -10.42 7.86
C GLN A 45 2.27 -11.33 7.27
N ALA A 46 3.53 -11.06 7.59
CA ALA A 46 4.66 -11.81 7.08
C ALA A 46 4.64 -13.26 7.58
N ALA A 47 4.65 -14.21 6.66
CA ALA A 47 4.87 -15.62 6.98
C ALA A 47 6.36 -15.92 7.20
N ASP A 48 7.23 -15.15 6.54
CA ASP A 48 8.70 -15.25 6.62
C ASP A 48 9.27 -13.83 6.79
N PRO A 49 10.25 -13.61 7.69
CA PRO A 49 10.93 -12.32 7.85
C PRO A 49 11.46 -11.71 6.54
N LYS A 50 11.80 -12.52 5.53
CA LYS A 50 12.27 -12.01 4.23
C LYS A 50 11.19 -11.25 3.45
N ASP A 51 9.91 -11.47 3.74
CA ASP A 51 8.78 -10.85 3.06
C ASP A 51 8.47 -9.45 3.62
N LEU A 52 9.02 -9.10 4.79
CA LEU A 52 8.76 -7.83 5.48
C LEU A 52 9.02 -6.60 4.61
N PRO A 53 10.16 -6.48 3.90
CA PRO A 53 10.43 -5.29 3.10
C PRO A 53 9.42 -5.14 1.94
N ALA A 54 9.01 -6.24 1.31
CA ALA A 54 7.99 -6.20 0.26
C ALA A 54 6.61 -5.80 0.83
N LEU A 55 6.21 -6.36 1.97
CA LEU A 55 4.94 -5.99 2.63
C LEU A 55 4.91 -4.52 3.04
N ILE A 56 5.99 -4.00 3.62
CA ILE A 56 6.10 -2.58 4.00
C ILE A 56 5.93 -1.69 2.77
N ARG A 57 6.63 -2.00 1.67
CA ARG A 57 6.51 -1.25 0.41
C ARG A 57 5.09 -1.30 -0.15
N VAL A 58 4.43 -2.44 -0.11
CA VAL A 58 3.03 -2.58 -0.52
C VAL A 58 2.10 -1.70 0.31
N LEU A 59 2.26 -1.67 1.64
CA LEU A 59 1.44 -0.84 2.53
C LEU A 59 1.66 0.66 2.26
N ALA A 60 2.92 1.07 2.14
CA ALA A 60 3.30 2.45 1.87
C ALA A 60 2.80 2.95 0.50
N LEU A 61 2.99 2.15 -0.55
CA LEU A 61 2.54 2.48 -1.91
C LEU A 61 1.01 2.54 -2.02
N ARG A 62 0.27 1.67 -1.31
CA ARG A 62 -1.19 1.76 -1.24
C ARG A 62 -1.67 3.02 -0.54
N ALA A 63 -1.01 3.43 0.54
CA ALA A 63 -1.33 4.67 1.22
C ALA A 63 -1.09 5.88 0.32
N TRP A 64 0.02 5.88 -0.43
CA TRP A 64 0.30 6.95 -1.38
C TRP A 64 -0.70 6.98 -2.54
N GLN A 65 -1.05 5.81 -3.08
CA GLN A 65 -2.08 5.70 -4.11
C GLN A 65 -3.42 6.28 -3.63
N ALA A 66 -3.85 5.94 -2.42
CA ALA A 66 -5.09 6.49 -1.84
C ALA A 66 -5.03 8.01 -1.70
N GLN A 67 -3.88 8.55 -1.27
CA GLN A 67 -3.69 10.01 -1.18
C GLN A 67 -3.75 10.68 -2.56
N LEU A 68 -3.12 10.10 -3.57
CA LEU A 68 -3.18 10.60 -4.94
C LEU A 68 -4.61 10.58 -5.50
N VAL A 69 -5.39 9.53 -5.26
CA VAL A 69 -6.80 9.48 -5.66
C VAL A 69 -7.60 10.61 -4.99
N SER A 70 -7.42 10.82 -3.68
CA SER A 70 -8.07 11.91 -2.95
C SER A 70 -7.74 13.29 -3.54
N LEU A 71 -6.46 13.51 -3.89
CA LEU A 71 -6.03 14.75 -4.55
C LEU A 71 -6.64 14.90 -5.96
N ALA A 72 -6.67 13.82 -6.75
CA ALA A 72 -7.27 13.85 -8.08
C ALA A 72 -8.75 14.25 -8.01
N ASP A 73 -9.51 13.69 -7.07
CA ASP A 73 -10.92 14.00 -6.89
C ASP A 73 -11.12 15.46 -6.46
N LYS A 74 -10.25 15.98 -5.59
CA LYS A 74 -10.26 17.40 -5.21
C LYS A 74 -10.03 18.31 -6.42
N PHE A 75 -8.97 18.10 -7.19
CA PHE A 75 -8.65 18.96 -8.33
C PHE A 75 -9.66 18.82 -9.48
N ARG A 76 -10.25 17.63 -9.65
CA ARG A 76 -11.37 17.43 -10.57
C ARG A 76 -12.57 18.30 -10.18
N ALA A 77 -12.89 18.36 -8.88
CA ALA A 77 -13.98 19.21 -8.39
C ALA A 77 -13.70 20.71 -8.56
N GLU A 78 -12.42 21.12 -8.48
CA GLU A 78 -11.97 22.50 -8.69
C GLU A 78 -11.82 22.87 -10.18
N GLY A 79 -11.82 21.89 -11.09
CA GLY A 79 -11.66 22.10 -12.53
C GLY A 79 -10.20 22.27 -12.99
N ASP A 80 -9.22 21.92 -12.16
CA ASP A 80 -7.80 21.99 -12.52
C ASP A 80 -7.34 20.70 -13.24
N ILE A 81 -7.57 20.69 -14.56
CA ILE A 81 -7.28 19.54 -15.43
C ILE A 81 -5.77 19.24 -15.51
N THR A 82 -4.91 20.25 -15.36
CA THR A 82 -3.46 20.05 -15.52
C THR A 82 -2.90 19.27 -14.32
N VAL A 83 -3.29 19.67 -13.11
CA VAL A 83 -2.88 18.98 -11.89
C VAL A 83 -3.52 17.60 -11.79
N GLU A 84 -4.79 17.46 -12.16
CA GLU A 84 -5.45 16.14 -12.22
C GLU A 84 -4.68 15.18 -13.14
N ARG A 85 -4.29 15.63 -14.33
CA ARG A 85 -3.54 14.79 -15.30
C ARG A 85 -2.17 14.38 -14.76
N ASP A 86 -1.46 15.28 -14.08
CA ASP A 86 -0.18 14.96 -13.43
C ASP A 86 -0.36 13.89 -12.35
N ILE A 87 -1.38 14.02 -11.51
CA ILE A 87 -1.73 13.04 -10.47
C ILE A 87 -2.04 11.67 -11.09
N MET A 88 -2.81 11.64 -12.18
CA MET A 88 -3.11 10.39 -12.91
C MET A 88 -1.84 9.73 -13.47
N GLY A 89 -0.86 10.53 -13.94
CA GLY A 89 0.46 10.03 -14.34
C GLY A 89 1.22 9.39 -13.18
N ARG A 90 1.21 10.03 -12.00
CA ARG A 90 1.82 9.48 -10.79
C ARG A 90 1.12 8.20 -10.31
N LEU A 91 -0.20 8.13 -10.42
CA LEU A 91 -0.98 6.92 -10.09
C LEU A 91 -0.56 5.71 -10.94
N ALA A 92 -0.31 5.91 -12.23
CA ALA A 92 0.18 4.85 -13.10
C ALA A 92 1.58 4.34 -12.68
N LEU A 93 2.48 5.26 -12.33
CA LEU A 93 3.82 4.93 -11.84
C LEU A 93 3.78 4.15 -10.52
N VAL A 94 3.01 4.66 -9.54
CA VAL A 94 2.80 3.99 -8.25
C VAL A 94 2.15 2.62 -8.45
N GLY A 95 1.24 2.48 -9.41
CA GLY A 95 0.63 1.20 -9.78
C GLY A 95 1.66 0.17 -10.27
N SER A 96 2.63 0.59 -11.09
CA SER A 96 3.73 -0.29 -11.54
C SER A 96 4.58 -0.78 -10.35
N TRP A 97 5.03 0.15 -9.51
CA TRP A 97 5.82 -0.18 -8.31
C TRP A 97 5.06 -1.07 -7.33
N LEU A 98 3.76 -0.85 -7.18
CA LEU A 98 2.91 -1.68 -6.35
C LEU A 98 2.79 -3.11 -6.91
N GLY A 99 2.67 -3.25 -8.23
CA GLY A 99 2.68 -4.54 -8.91
C GLY A 99 4.00 -5.29 -8.72
N GLU A 100 5.13 -4.61 -8.86
CA GLU A 100 6.47 -5.16 -8.62
C GLU A 100 6.62 -5.65 -7.16
N ALA A 101 6.29 -4.80 -6.18
CA ALA A 101 6.39 -5.15 -4.77
C ALA A 101 5.45 -6.31 -4.38
N GLN A 102 4.26 -6.40 -4.98
CA GLN A 102 3.35 -7.53 -4.79
C GLN A 102 3.87 -8.81 -5.45
N GLY A 103 4.55 -8.72 -6.60
CA GLY A 103 5.14 -9.86 -7.29
C GLY A 103 6.31 -10.50 -6.53
N GLU A 104 6.97 -9.75 -5.64
CA GLU A 104 8.01 -10.28 -4.75
C GLU A 104 7.44 -11.12 -3.60
N LEU A 105 6.17 -10.91 -3.24
CA LEU A 105 5.53 -11.68 -2.19
C LEU A 105 5.19 -13.08 -2.71
N PRO A 106 5.32 -14.12 -1.87
CA PRO A 106 4.91 -15.45 -2.27
C PRO A 106 3.46 -15.39 -2.72
N THR A 107 3.20 -15.79 -3.97
CA THR A 107 1.84 -15.93 -4.46
C THR A 107 1.19 -16.93 -3.51
N VAL A 108 0.29 -16.47 -2.64
CA VAL A 108 -0.53 -17.33 -1.82
C VAL A 108 -1.43 -18.06 -2.80
N SER A 109 -0.90 -19.12 -3.41
CA SER A 109 -1.65 -20.12 -4.15
C SER A 109 -2.73 -20.54 -3.20
N ALA A 110 -3.96 -20.15 -3.51
CA ALA A 110 -5.09 -20.19 -2.62
C ALA A 110 -5.07 -21.48 -1.80
N ARG A 111 -4.68 -21.39 -0.51
CA ARG A 111 -5.35 -22.22 0.47
C ARG A 111 -6.79 -21.77 0.38
N ARG A 112 -7.59 -22.51 -0.39
CA ARG A 112 -9.05 -22.52 -0.36
C ARG A 112 -9.49 -22.87 1.06
N ARG A 113 -9.21 -22.02 2.05
CA ARG A 113 -10.08 -21.91 3.21
C ARG A 113 -11.33 -21.30 2.61
N ARG A 114 -12.37 -22.14 2.49
CA ARG A 114 -13.73 -21.68 2.20
C ARG A 114 -14.02 -20.52 3.14
N ALA A 115 -13.91 -19.30 2.63
CA ALA A 115 -14.36 -18.12 3.34
C ALA A 115 -15.89 -18.21 3.28
N ASN A 116 -16.47 -18.65 4.38
CA ASN A 116 -17.90 -18.67 4.67
C ASN A 116 -18.76 -19.47 3.65
N PRO A 117 -19.21 -20.71 3.95
CA PRO A 117 -20.33 -21.24 3.19
C PRO A 117 -21.50 -20.27 3.38
N SER A 118 -21.95 -19.63 2.30
CA SER A 118 -23.23 -18.93 2.31
C SER A 118 -24.26 -19.88 2.92
N PRO A 119 -25.10 -19.45 3.88
CA PRO A 119 -26.17 -20.31 4.35
C PRO A 119 -26.99 -20.73 3.13
N GLU A 120 -27.17 -22.04 2.96
CA GLU A 120 -28.06 -22.57 1.94
C GLU A 120 -29.46 -22.06 2.26
N ILE A 121 -29.92 -21.08 1.49
CA ILE A 121 -31.31 -20.66 1.51
C ILE A 121 -32.06 -21.77 0.78
N GLU A 122 -32.53 -22.77 1.51
CA GLU A 122 -33.62 -23.62 1.04
C GLU A 122 -34.76 -22.68 0.65
N GLY A 123 -35.04 -22.59 -0.65
CA GLY A 123 -36.22 -21.92 -1.14
C GLY A 123 -37.42 -22.60 -0.51
N TRP A 124 -38.03 -21.95 0.48
CA TRP A 124 -39.34 -22.33 0.98
C TRP A 124 -40.30 -22.18 -0.20
N GLY A 125 -40.50 -23.28 -0.91
CA GLY A 125 -41.38 -23.35 -2.06
C GLY A 125 -42.76 -22.88 -1.65
N LEU A 126 -43.15 -21.71 -2.12
CA LEU A 126 -44.55 -21.36 -2.31
C LEU A 126 -45.03 -22.22 -3.49
N LYS A 127 -45.65 -23.36 -3.17
CA LYS A 127 -46.67 -23.97 -4.02
C LYS A 127 -48.01 -23.34 -3.70
#